data_AF-A0AAI9N4C5-F1
#
_entry.id   AF-A0AAI9N4C5-F1
#
_cell.length_a   1.000
_cell.length_b   1.000
_cell.length_c   1.000
_cell.angle_alpha   90.00
_cell.angle_beta   90.00
_cell.angle_gamma   90.00
#
_symmetry.space_group_name_H-M   'P 1'
#
loop_
_entity.id
_entity.type
_entity.pdbx_description
1 polymer ?
#
loop_
_entity_poly.entity_id
_entity_poly.type
_entity_poly.pdbx_seq_one_letter_code
_entity_poly.pdbx_strand_id
1 'polypeptide(L)'
;MALKYGRDEFFSLRRRPIRFNREERKIYAIRRRRFFSKPGEGDITWEVPWDDKAIFCIHRGIVQRRHVFHIRHYEVDQNGNVIRAFAIGRTWEEDECLTGLLSQWNYWCWYMNQGPADLPKPLLFFKEKENMLESFLFCMYDFGMRASAAHRISMMPLILLMTSYRLMALWTCRDPIWPDAVNKVSVIDPEDPFNEPSGRTPIGWAETTHAMDRHEYPEGDKKEMENWSGEKDPTANALLWAKDVPPKC
;
A
#
# COMPACT_ATOMS: atom_id res chain seq x y z
N MET A 1 9.96 1.42 28.36
CA MET A 1 10.15 2.14 27.07
C MET A 1 9.99 1.21 25.87
N ALA A 2 10.65 0.04 25.84
CA ALA A 2 10.48 -0.99 24.81
C ALA A 2 9.03 -1.49 24.64
N LEU A 3 8.22 -1.58 25.70
CA LEU A 3 6.82 -2.03 25.61
C LEU A 3 5.87 -1.02 24.92
N LYS A 4 6.23 0.27 24.86
CA LYS A 4 5.39 1.33 24.27
C LYS A 4 5.71 1.53 22.79
N TYR A 5 6.98 1.34 22.39
CA TYR A 5 7.42 1.41 20.99
C TYR A 5 7.38 0.05 20.29
N GLY A 6 7.64 -1.04 21.02
CA GLY A 6 7.64 -2.39 20.46
C GLY A 6 6.25 -2.99 20.26
N ARG A 7 5.16 -2.40 20.79
CA ARG A 7 3.81 -2.98 20.67
C ARG A 7 3.24 -2.91 19.25
N ASP A 8 3.62 -1.89 18.49
CA ASP A 8 3.15 -1.71 17.11
C ASP A 8 4.06 -2.41 16.09
N GLU A 9 5.31 -2.69 16.46
CA GLU A 9 6.35 -3.33 15.64
C GLU A 9 6.49 -4.85 15.91
N PHE A 10 6.49 -5.25 17.18
CA PHE A 10 6.55 -6.62 17.67
C PHE A 10 5.23 -7.00 18.35
N PHE A 11 4.84 -8.27 18.27
CA PHE A 11 3.56 -8.76 18.83
C PHE A 11 2.31 -8.08 18.26
N SER A 12 2.44 -7.44 17.10
CA SER A 12 1.38 -6.72 16.39
C SER A 12 0.81 -7.57 15.24
N LEU A 13 0.34 -6.91 14.18
CA LEU A 13 -0.05 -7.52 12.92
C LEU A 13 1.13 -7.56 11.96
N ARG A 14 1.32 -8.68 11.25
CA ARG A 14 2.36 -8.80 10.21
C ARG A 14 2.16 -7.82 9.05
N ARG A 15 0.90 -7.45 8.81
CA ARG A 15 0.48 -6.50 7.77
C ARG A 15 -0.82 -5.82 8.18
N ARG A 16 -1.04 -4.62 7.67
CA ARG A 16 -2.25 -3.80 7.91
C ARG A 16 -3.01 -3.64 6.59
N PRO A 17 -3.73 -4.68 6.15
CA PRO A 17 -4.35 -4.70 4.83
C PRO A 17 -5.51 -3.70 4.75
N ILE A 18 -5.72 -3.21 3.54
CA ILE A 18 -6.84 -2.35 3.16
C ILE A 18 -7.57 -3.05 2.02
N ARG A 19 -8.88 -3.19 2.13
CA ARG A 19 -9.77 -3.74 1.10
C ARG A 19 -10.62 -2.62 0.53
N PHE A 20 -10.59 -2.50 -0.79
CA PHE A 20 -11.49 -1.64 -1.54
C PHE A 20 -12.66 -2.53 -1.98
N ASN A 21 -13.86 -2.27 -1.45
CA ASN A 21 -15.06 -2.99 -1.83
C ASN A 21 -15.91 -2.11 -2.73
N ARG A 22 -15.89 -2.43 -4.03
CA ARG A 22 -16.62 -1.69 -5.06
C ARG A 22 -18.13 -1.79 -4.88
N GLU A 23 -18.65 -2.98 -4.60
CA GLU A 23 -20.09 -3.24 -4.51
C GLU A 23 -20.74 -2.47 -3.36
N GLU A 24 -20.11 -2.52 -2.19
CA GLU A 24 -20.53 -1.76 -1.01
C GLU A 24 -20.15 -0.28 -1.07
N ARG A 25 -19.33 0.13 -2.06
CA ARG A 25 -18.71 1.46 -2.16
C ARG A 25 -18.05 1.86 -0.83
N LYS A 26 -17.21 0.98 -0.28
CA LYS A 26 -16.52 1.18 1.00
C LYS A 26 -15.06 0.74 0.96
N ILE A 27 -14.25 1.37 1.80
CA ILE A 27 -12.91 0.91 2.15
C ILE A 27 -12.94 0.33 3.55
N TYR A 28 -12.40 -0.87 3.70
CA TYR A 28 -12.16 -1.50 4.98
C TYR A 28 -10.66 -1.50 5.28
N ALA A 29 -10.25 -0.94 6.41
CA ALA A 29 -8.83 -0.83 6.77
C ALA A 29 -8.59 -1.41 8.17
N ILE A 30 -7.77 -2.47 8.26
CA ILE A 30 -7.32 -2.97 9.56
C ILE A 30 -6.26 -2.03 10.13
N ARG A 31 -6.52 -1.52 11.34
CA ARG A 31 -5.66 -0.53 11.99
C ARG A 31 -4.74 -1.11 13.00
N ARG A 32 -5.23 -1.98 13.87
CA ARG A 32 -4.44 -2.53 14.98
C ARG A 32 -4.94 -3.91 15.39
N ARG A 33 -4.02 -4.70 15.94
CA ARG A 33 -4.33 -5.99 16.53
C ARG A 33 -5.32 -5.83 17.69
N ARG A 34 -6.35 -6.67 17.70
CA ARG A 34 -7.19 -6.89 18.89
C ARG A 34 -6.61 -8.08 19.65
N PHE A 35 -6.16 -7.87 20.88
CA PHE A 35 -5.57 -8.93 21.70
C PHE A 35 -6.62 -9.84 22.33
N PHE A 36 -7.80 -9.29 22.64
CA PHE A 36 -8.92 -9.99 23.23
C PHE A 36 -10.16 -9.72 22.36
N SER A 37 -10.45 -10.62 21.43
CA SER A 37 -11.59 -10.53 20.52
C SER A 37 -12.63 -11.56 20.89
N LYS A 38 -13.92 -11.18 20.88
CA LYS A 38 -14.99 -12.19 20.83
C LYS A 38 -14.96 -12.90 19.46
N PRO A 39 -15.49 -14.13 19.37
CA PRO A 39 -15.68 -14.77 18.06
C PRO A 39 -16.40 -13.83 17.09
N GLY A 40 -15.87 -13.69 15.89
CA GLY A 40 -16.42 -12.85 14.82
C GLY A 40 -16.08 -11.35 14.86
N GLU A 41 -15.51 -10.81 15.95
CA GLU A 41 -15.14 -9.38 16.01
C GLU A 41 -13.90 -9.04 15.18
N GLY A 42 -12.98 -9.99 15.01
CA GLY A 42 -11.70 -9.77 14.34
C GLY A 42 -10.83 -8.67 14.96
N ASP A 43 -9.88 -8.16 14.17
CA ASP A 43 -9.04 -7.02 14.54
C ASP A 43 -9.79 -5.68 14.43
N ILE A 44 -9.15 -4.60 14.89
CA ILE A 44 -9.77 -3.28 14.87
C ILE A 44 -9.72 -2.74 13.45
N THR A 45 -10.89 -2.72 12.83
CA THR A 45 -11.12 -2.31 11.45
C THR A 45 -11.87 -0.98 11.41
N TRP A 46 -11.48 -0.11 10.49
CA TRP A 46 -12.25 1.09 10.13
C TRP A 46 -12.94 0.88 8.80
N GLU A 47 -14.14 1.42 8.69
CA GLU A 47 -14.95 1.42 7.47
C GLU A 47 -15.07 2.87 7.02
N VAL A 48 -14.78 3.11 5.75
CA VAL A 48 -14.81 4.44 5.14
C VAL A 48 -15.72 4.37 3.91
N PRO A 49 -16.81 5.14 3.86
CA PRO A 49 -17.60 5.28 2.64
C PRO A 49 -16.73 5.79 1.48
N TRP A 50 -16.95 5.27 0.28
CA TRP A 50 -16.35 5.75 -0.95
C TRP A 50 -17.37 6.60 -1.71
N ASP A 51 -17.54 7.83 -1.21
CA ASP A 51 -18.43 8.85 -1.74
C ASP A 51 -17.76 10.24 -1.69
N ASP A 52 -18.47 11.26 -2.18
CA ASP A 52 -17.96 12.63 -2.30
C ASP A 52 -17.68 13.31 -0.94
N LYS A 53 -18.08 12.69 0.18
CA LYS A 53 -17.79 13.20 1.53
C LYS A 53 -16.48 12.63 2.09
N ALA A 54 -15.92 11.59 1.48
CA ALA A 54 -14.68 10.99 1.92
C ALA A 54 -13.49 11.90 1.59
N ILE A 55 -12.71 12.27 2.61
CA ILE A 55 -11.62 13.24 2.46
C ILE A 55 -10.31 12.48 2.25
N PHE A 56 -9.77 12.52 1.04
CA PHE A 56 -8.44 12.03 0.70
C PHE A 56 -7.56 13.18 0.24
N CYS A 57 -6.38 13.30 0.86
CA CYS A 57 -5.42 14.34 0.52
C CYS A 57 -4.04 13.74 0.31
N ILE A 58 -3.24 14.39 -0.53
CA ILE A 58 -1.79 14.15 -0.55
C ILE A 58 -1.21 14.84 0.67
N HIS A 59 -0.57 14.07 1.54
CA HIS A 59 0.16 14.62 2.67
C HIS A 59 1.65 14.68 2.32
N ARG A 60 2.23 15.86 2.46
CA ARG A 60 3.67 16.11 2.28
C ARG A 60 4.38 16.13 3.63
N GLY A 61 5.42 15.31 3.75
CA GLY A 61 6.34 15.29 4.89
C GLY A 61 7.78 15.55 4.47
N ILE A 62 8.66 15.65 5.46
CA ILE A 62 10.12 15.69 5.25
C ILE A 62 10.76 14.60 6.12
N VAL A 63 11.45 13.66 5.50
CA VAL A 63 12.20 12.59 6.17
C VAL A 63 13.62 12.62 5.63
N GLN A 64 14.63 12.67 6.50
CA GLN A 64 16.05 12.70 6.12
C GLN A 64 16.38 13.76 5.03
N ARG A 65 15.78 14.96 5.12
CA ARG A 65 15.91 16.07 4.15
C ARG A 65 15.32 15.80 2.75
N ARG A 66 14.57 14.70 2.57
CA ARG A 66 13.80 14.43 1.36
C ARG A 66 12.32 14.67 1.58
N HIS A 67 11.63 15.12 0.53
CA HIS A 67 10.17 15.18 0.54
C HIS A 67 9.61 13.76 0.46
N VAL A 68 8.63 13.48 1.30
CA VAL A 68 7.87 12.23 1.26
C VAL A 68 6.39 12.53 1.08
N PHE A 69 5.73 11.73 0.25
CA PHE A 69 4.33 11.88 -0.07
C PHE A 69 3.57 10.58 0.17
N HIS A 70 2.40 10.69 0.77
CA HIS A 70 1.45 9.58 0.89
C HIS A 70 0.03 10.09 0.78
N ILE A 71 -0.86 9.25 0.25
CA ILE A 71 -2.30 9.55 0.22
C ILE A 71 -2.87 9.21 1.57
N ARG A 72 -3.60 10.14 2.19
CA ARG A 72 -4.17 9.98 3.53
C ARG A 72 -5.66 10.27 3.52
N HIS A 73 -6.41 9.35 4.12
CA HIS A 73 -7.79 9.57 4.49
C HIS A 73 -7.88 10.34 5.81
N TYR A 74 -8.83 11.26 5.90
CA TYR A 74 -9.18 12.00 7.11
C TYR A 74 -10.67 11.87 7.41
N GLU A 75 -11.00 11.46 8.64
CA GLU A 75 -12.35 11.55 9.19
C GLU A 75 -12.38 12.73 10.15
N VAL A 76 -13.37 13.60 10.00
CA VAL A 76 -13.52 14.83 10.80
C VAL A 76 -14.82 14.80 11.61
N ASP A 77 -14.81 15.45 12.76
CA ASP A 77 -16.03 15.69 13.54
C ASP A 77 -16.85 16.86 12.98
N GLN A 78 -17.99 17.17 13.63
CA GLN A 78 -18.87 18.28 13.24
C GLN A 78 -18.20 19.66 13.33
N ASN A 79 -17.11 19.78 14.11
CA ASN A 79 -16.36 21.02 14.28
C ASN A 79 -15.15 21.09 13.31
N GLY A 80 -14.98 20.09 12.42
CA GLY A 80 -13.87 20.00 11.50
C GLY A 80 -12.57 19.47 12.11
N ASN A 81 -12.58 18.96 13.35
CA ASN A 81 -11.40 18.36 13.95
C ASN A 81 -11.18 16.95 13.41
N VAL A 82 -9.93 16.63 13.07
CA VAL A 82 -9.56 15.28 12.64
C VAL A 82 -9.69 14.30 13.80
N ILE A 83 -10.59 13.33 13.66
CA ILE A 83 -10.80 12.25 14.64
C ILE A 83 -10.11 10.94 14.23
N ARG A 84 -9.96 10.68 12.93
CA ARG A 84 -9.23 9.51 12.41
C ARG A 84 -8.43 9.87 11.18
N ALA A 85 -7.26 9.26 11.04
CA ALA A 85 -6.46 9.39 9.84
C ALA A 85 -5.68 8.10 9.55
N PHE A 86 -5.56 7.76 8.27
CA PHE A 86 -4.69 6.68 7.83
C PHE A 86 -4.18 6.88 6.41
N ALA A 87 -2.95 6.42 6.17
CA ALA A 87 -2.37 6.40 4.83
C ALA A 87 -2.82 5.15 4.07
N ILE A 88 -2.95 5.29 2.76
CA ILE A 88 -3.22 4.21 1.80
C ILE A 88 -2.09 4.15 0.77
N GLY A 89 -1.78 2.95 0.29
CA GLY A 89 -0.69 2.71 -0.66
C GLY A 89 0.71 2.81 -0.03
N ARG A 90 1.68 3.17 -0.88
CA ARG A 90 3.10 3.29 -0.49
C ARG A 90 3.46 4.75 -0.21
N THR A 91 4.57 4.93 0.49
CA THR A 91 5.26 6.22 0.54
C THR A 91 6.01 6.45 -0.76
N TRP A 92 5.97 7.68 -1.25
CA TRP A 92 6.68 8.14 -2.43
C TRP A 92 7.72 9.16 -2.00
N GLU A 93 8.95 9.03 -2.49
CA GLU A 93 10.06 9.91 -2.15
C GLU A 93 10.37 10.84 -3.32
N GLU A 94 10.59 12.11 -3.02
CA GLU A 94 10.93 13.15 -3.98
C GLU A 94 9.78 13.48 -4.96
N ASP A 95 9.84 14.69 -5.52
CA ASP A 95 8.74 15.26 -6.29
C ASP A 95 8.51 14.50 -7.61
N GLU A 96 9.56 13.89 -8.17
CA GLU A 96 9.50 13.08 -9.39
C GLU A 96 8.59 11.83 -9.25
N CYS A 97 8.46 11.32 -8.02
CA CYS A 97 7.61 10.17 -7.73
C CYS A 97 6.13 10.52 -7.59
N LEU A 98 5.78 11.81 -7.52
CA LEU A 98 4.40 12.27 -7.29
C LEU A 98 3.46 11.88 -8.43
N THR A 99 3.98 11.77 -9.66
CA THR A 99 3.24 11.23 -10.80
C THR A 99 2.80 9.78 -10.54
N GLY A 100 3.68 8.95 -9.97
CA GLY A 100 3.35 7.57 -9.60
C GLY A 100 2.30 7.49 -8.49
N LEU A 101 2.34 8.42 -7.54
CA LEU A 101 1.31 8.58 -6.51
C LEU A 101 -0.04 8.88 -7.13
N LEU A 102 -0.12 9.83 -8.07
CA LEU A 102 -1.37 10.14 -8.76
C LEU A 102 -1.86 8.97 -9.63
N SER A 103 -0.96 8.27 -10.34
CA SER A 103 -1.34 7.06 -11.07
C SER A 103 -1.95 6.00 -10.13
N GLN A 104 -1.40 5.83 -8.93
CA GLN A 104 -1.93 4.91 -7.93
C GLN A 104 -3.30 5.37 -7.39
N TRP A 105 -3.50 6.67 -7.20
CA TRP A 105 -4.82 7.21 -6.84
C TRP A 105 -5.86 6.93 -7.93
N ASN A 106 -5.52 7.25 -9.18
CA ASN A 106 -6.38 7.01 -10.34
C ASN A 106 -6.71 5.52 -10.51
N TYR A 107 -5.75 4.63 -10.24
CA TYR A 107 -5.97 3.18 -10.23
C TYR A 107 -7.10 2.79 -9.28
N TRP A 108 -7.09 3.29 -8.04
CA TRP A 108 -8.16 2.99 -7.08
C TRP A 108 -9.49 3.65 -7.45
N CYS A 109 -9.48 4.89 -7.93
CA CYS A 109 -10.69 5.55 -8.43
C CYS A 109 -11.32 4.77 -9.58
N TRP A 110 -10.52 4.32 -10.54
CA TRP A 110 -10.97 3.51 -11.65
C TRP A 110 -11.53 2.17 -11.17
N TYR A 111 -10.80 1.46 -10.30
CA TYR A 111 -11.29 0.22 -9.70
C TYR A 111 -12.65 0.40 -9.01
N MET A 112 -12.79 1.43 -8.17
CA MET A 112 -14.02 1.66 -7.41
C MET A 112 -15.21 2.11 -8.27
N ASN A 113 -14.96 2.71 -9.44
CA ASN A 113 -16.01 3.18 -10.34
C ASN A 113 -16.35 2.14 -11.42
N GLN A 114 -15.34 1.68 -12.14
CA GLN A 114 -15.48 0.88 -13.36
C GLN A 114 -15.16 -0.60 -13.14
N GLY A 115 -14.33 -0.92 -12.14
CA GLY A 115 -13.88 -2.28 -11.86
C GLY A 115 -12.49 -2.60 -12.43
N PRO A 116 -12.07 -3.87 -12.36
CA PRO A 116 -10.69 -4.27 -12.66
C PRO A 116 -10.37 -4.54 -14.14
N ALA A 117 -11.38 -4.62 -15.02
CA ALA A 117 -11.23 -5.12 -16.39
C ALA A 117 -10.13 -4.42 -17.21
N ASP A 118 -10.06 -3.09 -17.13
CA ASP A 118 -9.10 -2.30 -17.90
C ASP A 118 -7.86 -1.88 -17.11
N LEU A 119 -7.72 -2.33 -15.86
CA LEU A 119 -6.61 -1.95 -15.01
C LEU A 119 -5.33 -2.69 -15.41
N PRO A 120 -4.17 -2.01 -15.43
CA PRO A 120 -2.90 -2.68 -15.60
C PRO A 120 -2.64 -3.64 -14.43
N LYS A 121 -1.89 -4.72 -14.69
CA LYS A 121 -1.49 -5.63 -13.62
C LYS A 121 -0.55 -4.93 -12.64
N PRO A 122 -0.69 -5.15 -11.31
CA PRO A 122 0.27 -4.67 -10.34
C PRO A 122 1.70 -5.15 -10.63
N LEU A 123 2.67 -4.28 -10.40
CA LEU A 123 4.09 -4.57 -10.63
C LEU A 123 4.67 -5.66 -9.73
N LEU A 124 4.08 -5.89 -8.56
CA LEU A 124 4.59 -6.82 -7.56
C LEU A 124 3.44 -7.34 -6.71
N PHE A 125 3.33 -8.67 -6.64
CA PHE A 125 2.52 -9.36 -5.63
C PHE A 125 3.42 -9.86 -4.52
N PHE A 126 3.21 -9.41 -3.29
CA PHE A 126 3.97 -9.92 -2.15
C PHE A 126 3.50 -11.34 -1.77
N LYS A 127 4.44 -12.17 -1.30
CA LYS A 127 4.09 -13.46 -0.68
C LYS A 127 3.24 -13.21 0.56
N GLU A 128 2.12 -13.91 0.66
CA GLU A 128 1.26 -13.84 1.85
C GLU A 128 2.02 -14.30 3.10
N LYS A 129 2.82 -15.36 2.97
CA LYS A 129 3.75 -15.83 3.99
C LYS A 129 5.17 -15.56 3.53
N GLU A 130 5.74 -14.50 4.06
CA GLU A 130 7.11 -14.10 3.79
C GLU A 130 8.11 -15.12 4.37
N ASN A 131 9.09 -15.53 3.58
CA ASN A 131 10.17 -16.42 4.01
C ASN A 131 11.47 -15.62 4.24
N MET A 132 12.51 -16.29 4.75
CA MET A 132 13.77 -15.62 5.06
C MET A 132 14.44 -14.96 3.85
N LEU A 133 14.35 -15.56 2.67
CA LEU A 133 14.91 -15.02 1.44
C LEU A 133 14.17 -13.73 1.04
N GLU A 134 12.83 -13.73 1.07
CA GLU A 134 12.05 -12.53 0.78
C GLU A 134 12.33 -11.42 1.80
N SER A 135 12.48 -11.72 3.09
CA SER A 135 12.85 -10.73 4.10
C SER A 135 14.22 -10.13 3.84
N PHE A 136 15.19 -10.97 3.45
CA PHE A 136 16.52 -10.52 3.08
C PHE A 136 16.48 -9.62 1.84
N LEU A 137 15.78 -10.05 0.79
CA LEU A 137 15.64 -9.28 -0.45
C LEU A 137 14.91 -7.96 -0.21
N PHE A 138 13.85 -7.96 0.60
CA PHE A 138 13.14 -6.74 1.00
C PHE A 138 14.10 -5.74 1.64
N CYS A 139 14.87 -6.17 2.65
CA CYS A 139 15.84 -5.30 3.31
C CYS A 139 16.99 -4.89 2.39
N MET A 140 17.46 -5.77 1.51
CA MET A 140 18.53 -5.46 0.56
C MET A 140 18.10 -4.41 -0.47
N TYR A 141 16.88 -4.52 -0.99
CA TYR A 141 16.37 -3.61 -2.02
C TYR A 141 15.95 -2.24 -1.47
N ASP A 142 15.69 -2.14 -0.17
CA ASP A 142 15.51 -0.86 0.52
C ASP A 142 16.77 0.03 0.42
N PHE A 143 17.96 -0.56 0.33
CA PHE A 143 19.23 0.13 0.06
C PHE A 143 19.45 0.46 -1.44
N GLY A 144 18.45 0.21 -2.28
CA GLY A 144 18.44 0.55 -3.70
C GLY A 144 18.38 -0.67 -4.62
N MET A 145 17.27 -0.75 -5.36
CA MET A 145 17.07 -1.73 -6.45
C MET A 145 18.22 -1.77 -7.46
N ARG A 146 18.85 -0.61 -7.72
CA ARG A 146 19.96 -0.45 -8.68
C ARG A 146 21.32 -0.21 -8.03
N ALA A 147 21.45 -0.42 -6.72
CA ALA A 147 22.72 -0.26 -6.02
C ALA A 147 23.77 -1.25 -6.56
N SER A 148 25.03 -0.79 -6.67
CA SER A 148 26.12 -1.64 -7.14
C SER A 148 26.39 -2.81 -6.19
N ALA A 149 26.95 -3.91 -6.70
CA ALA A 149 27.31 -5.06 -5.88
C ALA A 149 28.28 -4.67 -4.74
N ALA A 150 29.25 -3.79 -5.02
CA ALA A 150 30.19 -3.30 -4.01
C ALA A 150 29.49 -2.55 -2.88
N HIS A 151 28.50 -1.71 -3.19
CA HIS A 151 27.71 -1.02 -2.17
C HIS A 151 26.90 -2.00 -1.31
N ARG A 152 26.24 -2.98 -1.93
CA ARG A 152 25.49 -4.03 -1.21
C ARG A 152 26.38 -4.85 -0.28
N ILE A 153 27.57 -5.23 -0.72
CA ILE A 153 28.54 -5.96 0.10
C ILE A 153 28.98 -5.09 1.30
N SER A 154 29.28 -3.81 1.08
CA SER A 154 29.66 -2.90 2.16
C SER A 154 28.54 -2.70 3.19
N MET A 155 27.29 -2.61 2.74
CA MET A 155 26.12 -2.46 3.62
C MET A 155 25.60 -3.78 4.20
N MET A 156 26.19 -4.93 3.82
CA MET A 156 25.71 -6.26 4.20
C MET A 156 25.53 -6.46 5.72
N PRO A 157 26.44 -5.99 6.61
CA PRO A 157 26.22 -6.12 8.05
C PRO A 157 24.93 -5.44 8.52
N LEU A 158 24.61 -4.26 7.97
CA LEU A 158 23.40 -3.52 8.31
C LEU A 158 22.16 -4.18 7.70
N ILE A 159 22.25 -4.67 6.46
CA ILE A 159 21.16 -5.41 5.79
C ILE A 159 20.80 -6.67 6.59
N LEU A 160 21.78 -7.45 7.03
CA LEU A 160 21.56 -8.65 7.85
C LEU A 160 20.97 -8.30 9.22
N LEU A 161 21.43 -7.22 9.85
CA LEU A 161 20.85 -6.73 11.11
C LEU A 161 19.36 -6.37 10.91
N MET A 162 19.04 -5.57 9.90
CA MET A 162 17.65 -5.21 9.57
C MET A 162 16.79 -6.43 9.23
N THR A 163 17.35 -7.38 8.47
CA THR A 163 16.68 -8.64 8.14
C THR A 163 16.35 -9.42 9.42
N SER A 164 17.27 -9.49 10.39
CA SER A 164 17.00 -10.19 11.65
C SER A 164 15.90 -9.54 12.48
N TYR A 165 15.87 -8.19 12.56
CA TYR A 165 14.76 -7.47 13.20
C TYR A 165 13.42 -7.72 12.49
N ARG A 166 13.41 -7.71 11.16
CA ARG A 166 12.22 -8.02 10.36
C ARG A 166 11.72 -9.44 10.64
N LEU A 167 12.61 -10.43 10.65
CA LEU A 167 12.26 -11.82 10.97
C LEU A 167 11.69 -11.95 12.38
N MET A 168 12.29 -11.28 13.37
CA MET A 168 11.73 -11.23 14.72
C MET A 168 10.33 -10.60 14.75
N ALA A 169 10.10 -9.52 13.99
CA ALA A 169 8.78 -8.90 13.87
C ALA A 169 7.78 -9.89 13.23
N LEU A 170 8.15 -10.56 12.14
CA LEU A 170 7.30 -11.56 11.47
C LEU A 170 6.96 -12.76 12.37
N TRP A 171 7.91 -13.23 13.17
CA TRP A 171 7.71 -14.35 14.10
C TRP A 171 6.85 -13.99 15.30
N THR A 172 6.99 -12.77 15.83
CA THR A 172 6.22 -12.32 17.00
C THR A 172 4.84 -11.78 16.63
N CYS A 173 4.68 -11.25 15.41
CA CYS A 173 3.42 -10.74 14.90
C CYS A 173 2.52 -11.85 14.33
N ARG A 174 1.22 -11.53 14.24
CA ARG A 174 0.16 -12.42 13.78
C ARG A 174 -0.44 -11.91 12.48
N ASP A 175 -1.00 -12.80 11.66
CA ASP A 175 -1.78 -12.38 10.49
C ASP A 175 -3.04 -11.60 10.90
N PRO A 176 -3.46 -10.58 10.13
CA PRO A 176 -4.70 -9.86 10.38
C PRO A 176 -5.92 -10.78 10.27
N ILE A 177 -6.89 -10.61 11.17
CA ILE A 177 -8.22 -11.23 11.07
C ILE A 177 -9.25 -10.15 10.81
N TRP A 178 -10.01 -10.30 9.73
CA TRP A 178 -11.14 -9.45 9.42
C TRP A 178 -12.36 -9.81 10.28
N PRO A 179 -13.19 -8.83 10.69
CA PRO A 179 -14.49 -9.09 11.29
C PRO A 179 -15.41 -9.87 10.34
N ASP A 180 -16.32 -10.68 10.89
CA ASP A 180 -17.24 -11.52 10.09
C ASP A 180 -18.10 -10.69 9.14
N ALA A 181 -18.54 -9.50 9.57
CA ALA A 181 -19.29 -8.58 8.73
C ALA A 181 -18.52 -8.19 7.47
N VAL A 182 -17.21 -7.94 7.59
CA VAL A 182 -16.36 -7.62 6.44
C VAL A 182 -16.08 -8.85 5.59
N ASN A 183 -15.86 -10.01 6.21
CA ASN A 183 -15.64 -11.26 5.46
C ASN A 183 -16.83 -11.64 4.59
N LYS A 184 -18.07 -11.48 5.09
CA LYS A 184 -19.29 -11.79 4.33
C LYS A 184 -19.43 -10.98 3.06
N VAL A 185 -19.02 -9.71 3.07
CA VAL A 185 -19.09 -8.83 1.90
C VAL A 185 -17.81 -8.84 1.05
N SER A 186 -16.76 -9.55 1.48
CA SER A 186 -15.47 -9.62 0.78
C SER A 186 -15.19 -11.02 0.24
N VAL A 187 -16.23 -11.83 0.01
CA VAL A 187 -16.08 -13.16 -0.59
C VAL A 187 -15.73 -12.97 -2.06
N ILE A 188 -14.61 -13.56 -2.49
CA ILE A 188 -14.19 -13.57 -3.89
C ILE A 188 -14.73 -14.85 -4.52
N ASP A 189 -15.37 -14.74 -5.68
CA ASP A 189 -15.80 -15.89 -6.46
C ASP A 189 -14.55 -16.69 -6.88
N PRO A 190 -14.46 -18.01 -6.60
CA PRO A 190 -13.35 -18.84 -7.06
C PRO A 190 -13.09 -18.74 -8.57
N GLU A 191 -14.13 -18.48 -9.37
CA GLU A 191 -14.05 -18.34 -10.83
C GLU A 191 -13.92 -16.88 -11.29
N ASP A 192 -13.70 -15.92 -10.38
CA ASP A 192 -13.45 -14.53 -10.75
C ASP A 192 -12.20 -14.41 -11.65
N PRO A 193 -12.35 -13.96 -12.92
CA PRO A 193 -11.21 -13.86 -13.84
C PRO A 193 -10.16 -12.83 -13.40
N PHE A 194 -10.49 -11.95 -12.45
CA PHE A 194 -9.59 -10.94 -11.89
C PHE A 194 -9.00 -11.33 -10.54
N ASN A 195 -9.20 -12.57 -10.09
CA ASN A 195 -8.61 -13.09 -8.87
C ASN A 195 -7.09 -13.29 -9.05
N GLU A 196 -6.31 -12.27 -8.70
CA GLU A 196 -4.85 -12.26 -8.81
C GLU A 196 -4.20 -12.33 -7.41
N PRO A 197 -3.02 -12.97 -7.29
CA PRO A 197 -2.21 -13.55 -8.36
C PRO A 197 -2.74 -14.92 -8.85
N SER A 198 -2.76 -15.15 -10.16
CA SER A 198 -3.15 -16.44 -10.77
C SER A 198 -2.15 -16.96 -11.80
N GLY A 199 -2.19 -18.27 -12.07
CA GLY A 199 -1.41 -18.91 -13.15
C GLY A 199 0.10 -18.68 -13.06
N ARG A 200 0.65 -17.93 -14.03
CA ARG A 200 2.08 -17.60 -14.13
C ARG A 200 2.46 -16.26 -13.50
N THR A 201 1.53 -15.56 -12.84
CA THR A 201 1.83 -14.30 -12.16
C THR A 201 2.90 -14.55 -11.08
N PRO A 202 4.09 -13.93 -11.16
CA PRO A 202 5.16 -14.13 -10.19
C PRO A 202 4.78 -13.53 -8.83
N ILE A 203 5.23 -14.18 -7.75
CA ILE A 203 4.94 -13.74 -6.38
C ILE A 203 6.25 -13.57 -5.61
N GLY A 204 6.43 -12.43 -4.95
CA GLY A 204 7.65 -12.07 -4.23
C GLY A 204 8.69 -11.40 -5.11
N TRP A 205 9.71 -10.83 -4.48
CA TRP A 205 10.71 -10.00 -5.15
C TRP A 205 11.56 -10.81 -6.13
N ALA A 206 12.01 -11.99 -5.72
CA ALA A 206 12.90 -12.82 -6.54
C ALA A 206 12.24 -13.23 -7.85
N GLU A 207 11.04 -13.81 -7.76
CA GLU A 207 10.30 -14.32 -8.91
C GLU A 207 9.90 -13.18 -9.85
N THR A 208 9.46 -12.05 -9.29
CA THR A 208 9.07 -10.88 -10.07
C THR A 208 10.26 -10.30 -10.84
N THR A 209 11.40 -10.11 -10.15
CA THR A 209 12.62 -9.57 -10.79
C THR A 209 13.07 -10.48 -11.94
N HIS A 210 13.11 -11.80 -11.70
CA HIS A 210 13.49 -12.75 -12.75
C HIS A 210 12.49 -12.79 -13.91
N ALA A 211 11.20 -12.64 -13.65
CA ALA A 211 10.19 -12.59 -14.71
C ALA A 211 10.30 -11.31 -15.56
N MET A 212 10.63 -10.17 -14.93
CA MET A 212 10.92 -8.92 -15.64
C MET A 212 12.18 -9.04 -16.51
N ASP A 213 13.27 -9.60 -15.97
CA ASP A 213 14.51 -9.82 -16.74
C ASP A 213 14.27 -10.71 -17.99
N ARG A 214 13.34 -11.67 -17.89
CA ARG A 214 12.92 -12.54 -19.01
C ARG A 214 11.87 -11.90 -19.92
N HIS A 215 11.42 -10.69 -19.63
CA HIS A 215 10.34 -9.99 -20.36
C HIS A 215 9.01 -10.76 -20.34
N GLU A 216 8.76 -11.53 -19.28
CA GLU A 216 7.55 -12.36 -19.09
C GLU A 216 6.48 -11.66 -18.23
N TYR A 217 6.81 -10.51 -17.62
CA TYR A 217 5.92 -9.76 -16.74
C TYR A 217 5.96 -8.26 -17.07
N PRO A 218 4.85 -7.51 -16.90
CA PRO A 218 4.79 -6.09 -17.25
C PRO A 218 5.83 -5.24 -16.50
N GLU A 219 6.44 -4.28 -17.21
CA GLU A 219 7.39 -3.32 -16.66
C GLU A 219 6.74 -1.99 -16.26
N GLY A 220 5.46 -2.03 -15.90
CA GLY A 220 4.73 -0.86 -15.40
C GLY A 220 3.99 -0.14 -16.49
N ASP A 221 3.21 -0.90 -17.27
CA ASP A 221 2.31 -0.40 -18.30
C ASP A 221 1.48 0.77 -17.77
N LYS A 222 1.65 1.94 -18.40
CA LYS A 222 0.87 3.13 -18.12
C LYS A 222 -0.20 3.26 -19.19
N LYS A 223 -1.44 3.50 -18.75
CA LYS A 223 -2.53 3.91 -19.63
C LYS A 223 -2.83 5.38 -19.39
N GLU A 224 -3.06 6.12 -20.46
CA GLU A 224 -3.56 7.48 -20.37
C GLU A 224 -5.04 7.47 -20.01
N MET A 225 -5.47 8.46 -19.22
CA MET A 225 -6.87 8.64 -18.87
C MET A 225 -7.58 9.36 -20.02
N GLU A 226 -8.50 8.66 -20.68
CA GLU A 226 -9.37 9.27 -21.68
C GLU A 226 -10.20 10.40 -21.04
N ASN A 227 -10.32 11.54 -21.73
CA ASN A 227 -11.10 12.70 -21.29
C ASN A 227 -10.62 13.40 -20.00
N TRP A 228 -9.32 13.35 -19.69
CA TRP A 228 -8.76 14.10 -18.56
C TRP A 228 -8.97 15.62 -18.70
N SER A 229 -9.59 16.24 -17.69
CA SER A 229 -9.93 17.67 -17.68
C SER A 229 -8.96 18.54 -16.86
N GLY A 230 -7.98 17.95 -16.18
CA GLY A 230 -6.99 18.65 -15.37
C GLY A 230 -5.74 19.08 -16.16
N GLU A 231 -4.67 19.41 -15.44
CA GLU A 231 -3.37 19.73 -16.05
C GLU A 231 -2.85 18.53 -16.87
N LYS A 232 -2.42 18.78 -18.11
CA LYS A 232 -2.04 17.75 -19.08
C LYS A 232 -0.65 17.19 -18.80
N ASP A 233 0.27 18.01 -18.30
CA ASP A 233 1.55 17.50 -17.81
C ASP A 233 1.31 16.73 -16.50
N PRO A 234 1.55 15.40 -16.47
CA PRO A 234 1.33 14.61 -15.26
C PRO A 234 2.13 15.12 -14.06
N THR A 235 3.33 15.67 -14.29
CA THR A 235 4.21 16.15 -13.23
C THR A 235 3.71 17.47 -12.65
N ALA A 236 3.37 18.44 -13.51
CA ALA A 236 2.73 19.67 -13.06
C ALA A 236 1.40 19.39 -12.35
N ASN A 237 0.57 18.47 -12.86
CA ASN A 237 -0.67 18.06 -12.21
C ASN A 237 -0.41 17.46 -10.83
N ALA A 238 0.55 16.55 -10.72
CA ALA A 238 0.97 15.94 -9.46
C ALA A 238 1.36 17.00 -8.42
N LEU A 239 2.17 17.98 -8.82
CA LEU A 239 2.59 19.08 -7.97
C LEU A 239 1.42 19.98 -7.53
N LEU A 240 0.37 20.15 -8.35
CA LEU A 240 -0.83 20.90 -7.95
C LEU A 240 -1.54 20.24 -6.78
N TRP A 241 -1.66 18.91 -6.80
CA TRP A 241 -2.33 18.15 -5.73
C TRP A 241 -1.54 18.12 -4.42
N ALA A 242 -0.22 18.37 -4.47
CA ALA A 242 0.63 18.49 -3.29
C ALA A 242 0.71 19.91 -2.71
N LYS A 243 0.06 20.91 -3.34
CA LYS A 243 -0.05 22.25 -2.77
C LYS A 243 -1.10 22.25 -1.67
N ASP A 244 -0.85 22.97 -0.58
CA ASP A 244 -1.83 23.22 0.49
C ASP A 244 -2.92 24.23 0.07
N VAL A 245 -3.19 24.34 -1.24
CA VAL A 245 -4.18 25.23 -1.82
C VAL A 245 -5.23 24.34 -2.47
N PRO A 246 -6.50 24.36 -2.00
CA PRO A 246 -7.55 23.58 -2.64
C PRO A 246 -7.69 24.02 -4.11
N PRO A 247 -7.91 23.09 -5.05
CA PRO A 247 -8.16 23.45 -6.44
C PRO A 247 -9.34 24.44 -6.50
N LYS A 248 -9.23 25.46 -7.36
CA LYS A 248 -10.34 26.39 -7.58
C LYS A 248 -11.48 25.61 -8.24
N CYS A 249 -12.60 25.48 -7.54
CA CYS A 249 -13.85 24.94 -8.09
C CYS A 249 -14.33 25.77 -9.27
#